data_AF-A0A0D6N6C3-F1
#
_entry.id   AF-A0A0D6N6C3-F1
#
_cell.length_a   1.000
_cell.length_b   1.000
_cell.length_c   1.000
_cell.angle_alpha   90.00
_cell.angle_beta   90.00
_cell.angle_gamma   90.00
#
_symmetry.space_group_name_H-M   'P 1'
#
loop_
_entity.id
_entity.type
_entity.pdbx_description
1 polymer ?
#
loop_
_entity_poly.entity_id
_entity_poly.type
_entity_poly.pdbx_seq_one_letter_code
_entity_poly.pdbx_strand_id
1 'polypeptide(L)'
;MTWQLFSPDLPFLNQITVSQEKHGVWEHILPYAPLITAVISAGISTAGIIVTFNLALKARLISEQQKKIAQTKLEVDVFDKRFDVFNAYQEYYNKIVANEYKEKNEITNDLLIFQALYERSIFLFSFDDFEILNNPKDILHKMTLYRLERFDEDFDEDPEWEAMNCDFHEKNATMALLLKQYAPKIMSERAMSSTTDLASDHIPQSTGLKAFLKRLKRAVYGWSEPLQ
;
A
#
# COMPACT_ATOMS: atom_id res chain seq x y z
N MET A 1 -1.37 8.48 79.06
CA MET A 1 -0.68 8.10 80.32
C MET A 1 0.13 9.32 80.75
N THR A 2 0.04 9.76 81.99
CA THR A 2 0.74 10.98 82.46
C THR A 2 2.00 10.57 83.21
N TRP A 3 3.15 11.00 82.72
CA TRP A 3 4.43 10.78 83.39
C TRP A 3 4.80 12.07 84.13
N GLN A 4 5.11 11.94 85.42
CA GLN A 4 5.58 13.04 86.23
C GLN A 4 7.07 12.80 86.49
N LEU A 5 7.91 13.67 85.94
CA LEU A 5 9.35 13.65 86.17
C LEU A 5 9.64 14.54 87.37
N PHE A 6 10.11 13.94 88.47
CA PHE A 6 10.54 14.65 89.66
C PHE A 6 12.07 14.55 89.76
N SER A 7 12.75 15.69 89.80
CA SER A 7 14.19 15.76 90.02
C SER A 7 14.46 16.41 91.38
N PRO A 8 15.14 15.71 92.31
CA PRO A 8 15.41 16.24 93.65
C PRO A 8 16.49 17.33 93.69
N ASP A 9 17.30 17.47 92.63
CA ASP A 9 18.49 18.33 92.64
C ASP A 9 18.24 19.79 92.19
N LEU A 10 17.04 20.11 91.69
CA LEU A 10 16.72 21.44 91.16
C LEU A 10 15.32 21.90 91.64
N PRO A 11 15.22 22.61 92.78
CA PRO A 11 13.93 22.93 93.44
C PRO A 11 13.06 23.97 92.71
N PHE A 12 13.52 24.52 91.58
CA PHE A 12 12.78 25.48 90.75
C PHE A 12 12.14 24.86 89.50
N LEU A 13 12.42 23.58 89.20
CA LEU A 13 11.69 22.84 88.17
C LEU A 13 10.34 22.39 88.75
N ASN A 14 9.40 23.32 88.82
CA ASN A 14 8.00 23.02 89.12
C ASN A 14 7.49 21.97 88.12
N GLN A 15 7.30 20.76 88.62
CA GLN A 15 6.55 19.63 88.06
C GLN A 15 6.23 19.76 86.55
N ILE A 16 7.11 19.25 85.69
CA ILE A 16 6.80 19.14 84.27
C ILE A 16 5.86 17.95 84.09
N THR A 17 4.57 18.23 83.90
CA THR A 17 3.57 17.21 83.56
C THR A 17 3.52 17.02 82.05
N VAL A 18 4.04 15.90 81.55
CA VAL A 18 3.88 15.51 80.15
C VAL A 18 2.63 14.65 80.05
N SER A 19 1.54 15.24 79.54
CA SER A 19 0.30 14.52 79.23
C SER A 19 0.35 14.01 77.80
N GLN A 20 0.39 12.69 77.62
CA GLN A 20 0.11 12.09 76.32
C GLN A 20 -1.38 12.24 76.03
N GLU A 21 -1.73 13.21 75.17
CA GLU A 21 -3.08 13.32 74.62
C GLU A 21 -3.36 12.09 73.74
N LYS A 22 -4.39 11.33 74.12
CA LYS A 22 -4.86 10.22 73.30
C LYS A 22 -5.55 10.81 72.07
N HIS A 23 -4.86 10.84 70.93
CA HIS A 23 -5.49 11.16 69.66
C HIS A 23 -6.26 9.93 69.17
N GLY A 24 -7.55 9.91 69.49
CA GLY A 24 -8.47 8.83 69.17
C GLY A 24 -8.50 8.54 67.66
N VAL A 25 -8.70 7.26 67.33
CA VAL A 25 -8.75 6.68 65.98
C VAL A 25 -7.39 6.56 65.28
N TRP A 26 -6.56 7.59 65.26
CA TRP A 26 -5.28 7.55 64.52
C TRP A 26 -4.25 6.58 65.11
N GLU A 27 -4.18 6.44 66.44
CA GLU A 27 -3.28 5.47 67.12
C GLU A 27 -3.60 4.00 66.76
N HIS A 28 -4.85 3.70 66.39
CA HIS A 28 -5.25 2.35 65.98
C HIS A 28 -5.00 2.06 64.49
N ILE A 29 -4.88 3.11 63.66
CA ILE A 29 -4.69 3.00 62.22
C ILE A 29 -3.19 3.08 61.85
N LEU A 30 -2.42 3.91 62.57
CA LEU A 30 -0.98 4.11 62.37
C LEU A 30 -0.15 2.82 62.24
N PRO A 31 -0.38 1.76 63.05
CA PRO A 31 0.37 0.51 62.93
C PRO A 31 0.11 -0.23 61.61
N TYR A 32 -1.06 -0.04 61.01
CA TYR A 32 -1.48 -0.69 59.77
C TYR A 32 -1.31 0.20 58.54
N ALA A 33 -1.00 1.49 58.73
CA ALA A 33 -0.77 2.43 57.64
C ALA A 33 0.28 1.95 56.61
N PRO A 34 1.42 1.33 56.99
CA PRO A 34 2.37 0.77 56.03
C PRO A 34 1.79 -0.38 55.20
N LEU A 35 0.91 -1.18 55.78
CA LEU A 35 0.29 -2.33 55.11
C LEU A 35 -0.83 -1.88 54.16
N ILE A 36 -1.62 -0.88 54.57
CA ILE A 36 -2.65 -0.26 53.73
C ILE A 36 -2.01 0.43 52.52
N THR A 37 -0.93 1.18 52.73
CA THR A 37 -0.18 1.83 51.65
C THR A 37 0.49 0.81 50.72
N ALA A 38 1.00 -0.31 51.25
CA ALA A 38 1.53 -1.40 50.43
C ALA A 38 0.45 -2.06 49.56
N VAL A 39 -0.74 -2.32 50.10
CA VAL A 39 -1.85 -2.92 49.32
C VAL A 39 -2.37 -1.97 48.24
N ILE A 40 -2.53 -0.69 48.57
CA ILE A 40 -2.99 0.32 47.61
C ILE A 40 -1.94 0.52 46.50
N SER A 41 -0.65 0.64 46.84
CA SER A 41 0.42 0.76 45.85
C SER A 41 0.59 -0.50 45.00
N ALA A 42 0.46 -1.70 45.59
CA ALA A 42 0.43 -2.96 44.86
C ALA A 42 -0.77 -3.02 43.89
N GLY A 43 -1.96 -2.58 44.31
CA GLY A 43 -3.15 -2.51 43.47
C GLY A 43 -3.03 -1.53 42.31
N ILE A 44 -2.49 -0.32 42.56
CA ILE A 44 -2.27 0.70 41.52
C ILE A 44 -1.19 0.24 40.54
N SER A 45 -0.10 -0.37 41.02
CA SER A 45 0.97 -0.88 40.16
C SER A 45 0.50 -2.05 39.28
N THR A 46 -0.26 -3.01 39.83
CA THR A 46 -0.86 -4.09 39.03
C THR A 46 -1.86 -3.57 38.00
N ALA A 47 -2.72 -2.62 38.38
CA ALA A 47 -3.62 -1.96 37.41
C ALA A 47 -2.83 -1.26 36.29
N GLY A 48 -1.74 -0.56 36.63
CA GLY A 48 -0.83 0.06 35.66
C GLY A 48 -0.17 -0.94 34.71
N ILE A 49 0.27 -2.10 35.23
CA ILE A 49 0.84 -3.20 34.44
C ILE A 49 -0.21 -3.77 33.48
N ILE A 50 -1.46 -3.96 33.92
CA ILE A 50 -2.54 -4.48 33.07
C ILE A 50 -2.88 -3.49 31.95
N VAL A 51 -2.96 -2.19 32.26
CA VAL A 51 -3.25 -1.15 31.26
C VAL A 51 -2.12 -1.04 30.23
N THR A 52 -0.86 -1.02 30.69
CA THR A 52 0.30 -0.96 29.78
C THR A 52 0.41 -2.22 28.92
N PHE A 53 0.12 -3.41 29.47
CA PHE A 53 0.04 -4.65 28.71
C PHE A 53 -1.04 -4.59 27.62
N ASN A 54 -2.24 -4.11 27.95
CA ASN A 54 -3.33 -3.94 26.98
C ASN A 54 -3.00 -2.92 25.90
N LEU A 55 -2.32 -1.83 26.25
CA LEU A 55 -1.84 -0.83 25.29
C LEU A 55 -0.77 -1.41 24.36
N ALA A 56 0.18 -2.20 24.89
CA ALA A 56 1.20 -2.87 24.10
C ALA A 56 0.59 -3.88 23.11
N LEU A 57 -0.42 -4.65 23.54
CA LEU A 57 -1.17 -5.55 22.66
C LEU A 57 -1.90 -4.79 21.55
N LYS A 58 -2.60 -3.69 21.87
CA LYS A 58 -3.25 -2.84 20.87
C LYS A 58 -2.25 -2.23 19.88
N ALA A 59 -1.11 -1.74 20.37
CA ALA A 59 -0.05 -1.20 19.52
C ALA A 59 0.52 -2.25 18.56
N ARG A 60 0.72 -3.48 19.04
CA ARG A 60 1.16 -4.61 18.19
C ARG A 60 0.15 -4.94 17.09
N LEU A 61 -1.14 -5.00 17.42
CA LEU A 61 -2.20 -5.24 16.43
C LEU A 61 -2.24 -4.13 15.37
N ILE A 62 -2.12 -2.86 15.78
CA ILE A 62 -2.07 -1.72 14.85
C ILE A 62 -0.83 -1.83 13.94
N SER A 63 0.33 -2.18 14.50
CA SER A 63 1.56 -2.35 13.72
C SER A 63 1.44 -3.48 12.69
N GLU A 64 0.86 -4.62 13.07
CA GLU A 64 0.60 -5.73 12.16
C GLU A 64 -0.38 -5.33 11.04
N GLN A 65 -1.42 -4.55 11.37
CA GLN A 65 -2.34 -4.00 10.38
C GLN A 65 -1.66 -3.00 9.44
N GLN A 66 -0.84 -2.09 9.96
CA GLN A 66 -0.08 -1.13 9.15
C GLN A 66 0.90 -1.83 8.21
N LYS A 67 1.57 -2.88 8.68
CA LYS A 67 2.44 -3.72 7.86
C LYS A 67 1.68 -4.35 6.70
N LYS A 68 0.48 -4.89 6.96
CA LYS A 68 -0.40 -5.43 5.90
C LYS A 68 -0.81 -4.36 4.90
N ILE A 69 -1.22 -3.18 5.37
CA ILE A 69 -1.60 -2.05 4.50
C ILE A 69 -0.42 -1.60 3.63
N ALA A 70 0.78 -1.48 4.22
CA ALA A 70 1.98 -1.09 3.49
C ALA A 70 2.35 -2.12 2.42
N GLN A 71 2.23 -3.41 2.74
CA GLN A 71 2.44 -4.49 1.78
C GLN A 71 1.43 -4.43 0.63
N THR A 72 0.14 -4.30 0.92
CA THR A 72 -0.90 -4.16 -0.12
C THR A 72 -0.68 -2.92 -0.98
N LYS A 73 -0.26 -1.80 -0.38
CA LYS A 73 0.07 -0.58 -1.13
C LYS A 73 1.23 -0.83 -2.09
N LEU A 74 2.31 -1.46 -1.63
CA LEU A 74 3.45 -1.81 -2.47
C LEU A 74 3.04 -2.73 -3.63
N GLU A 75 2.22 -3.75 -3.37
CA GLU A 75 1.71 -4.65 -4.43
C GLU A 75 0.92 -3.91 -5.49
N VAL A 76 0.09 -2.93 -5.08
CA VAL A 76 -0.68 -2.08 -5.98
C VAL A 76 0.23 -1.13 -6.78
N ASP A 77 1.19 -0.49 -6.13
CA ASP A 77 2.13 0.43 -6.79
C ASP A 77 3.01 -0.31 -7.82
N VAL A 78 3.46 -1.53 -7.49
CA VAL A 78 4.21 -2.39 -8.43
C VAL A 78 3.33 -2.82 -9.61
N PHE A 79 2.06 -3.17 -9.35
CA PHE A 79 1.12 -3.52 -10.41
C PHE A 79 0.85 -2.34 -11.35
N ASP A 80 0.67 -1.13 -10.81
CA ASP A 80 0.48 0.08 -11.60
C ASP A 80 1.66 0.33 -12.56
N LYS A 81 2.89 0.14 -12.06
CA LYS A 81 4.10 0.25 -12.88
C LYS A 81 4.19 -0.82 -13.97
N ARG A 82 3.74 -2.05 -13.69
CA ARG A 82 3.63 -3.11 -14.73
C ARG A 82 2.55 -2.78 -15.75
N PHE A 83 1.45 -2.17 -15.30
CA PHE A 83 0.36 -1.74 -16.16
C PHE A 83 0.78 -0.61 -17.10
N ASP A 84 1.61 0.33 -16.63
CA ASP A 84 2.19 1.40 -17.46
C ASP A 84 2.97 0.82 -18.65
N VAL A 85 3.71 -0.27 -18.45
CA VAL A 85 4.43 -0.97 -19.53
C VAL A 85 3.46 -1.49 -20.56
N PHE A 86 2.42 -2.19 -20.11
CA PHE A 86 1.39 -2.74 -21.00
C PHE A 86 0.69 -1.65 -21.82
N ASN A 87 0.36 -0.52 -21.20
CA ASN A 87 -0.21 0.62 -21.92
C ASN A 87 0.77 1.19 -22.94
N ALA A 88 2.07 1.25 -22.63
CA ALA A 88 3.08 1.74 -23.57
C ALA A 88 3.14 0.88 -24.86
N TYR A 89 2.98 -0.45 -24.75
CA TYR A 89 2.87 -1.32 -25.95
C TYR A 89 1.68 -0.93 -26.82
N GLN A 90 0.53 -0.69 -26.20
CA GLN A 90 -0.73 -0.42 -26.89
C GLN A 90 -0.76 0.97 -27.50
N GLU A 91 -0.31 1.97 -26.75
CA GLU A 91 -0.16 3.34 -27.24
C GLU A 91 0.81 3.39 -28.43
N TYR A 92 1.96 2.70 -28.33
CA TYR A 92 2.93 2.68 -29.41
C TYR A 92 2.41 1.94 -30.65
N TYR A 93 1.77 0.78 -30.47
CA TYR A 93 1.10 0.06 -31.56
C TYR A 93 0.08 0.94 -32.28
N ASN A 94 -0.82 1.59 -31.52
CA ASN A 94 -1.87 2.42 -32.10
C ASN A 94 -1.29 3.58 -32.91
N LYS A 95 -0.20 4.21 -32.45
CA LYS A 95 0.48 5.26 -33.20
C LYS A 95 1.09 4.74 -34.50
N ILE A 96 1.73 3.56 -34.47
CA ILE A 96 2.29 2.91 -35.65
C ILE A 96 1.21 2.61 -36.70
N VAL A 97 0.06 2.09 -36.26
CA VAL A 97 -1.04 1.69 -37.15
C VAL A 97 -1.84 2.89 -37.66
N ALA A 98 -2.09 3.89 -36.82
CA ALA A 98 -2.89 5.06 -37.18
C ALA A 98 -2.22 5.98 -38.23
N ASN A 99 -0.94 5.74 -38.56
CA ASN A 99 -0.19 6.50 -39.55
C ASN A 99 -0.21 8.03 -39.30
N GLU A 100 -0.09 8.44 -38.04
CA GLU A 100 -0.16 9.87 -37.66
C GLU A 100 1.19 10.60 -37.84
N TYR A 101 2.23 9.90 -38.31
CA TYR A 101 3.59 10.41 -38.39
C TYR A 101 3.80 11.31 -39.61
N LYS A 102 4.38 12.49 -39.38
CA LYS A 102 4.73 13.45 -40.44
C LYS A 102 6.17 13.32 -40.89
N GLU A 103 7.05 12.87 -40.01
CA GLU A 103 8.47 12.68 -40.29
C GLU A 103 8.98 11.32 -39.77
N LYS A 104 9.92 10.69 -40.50
CA LYS A 104 10.57 9.44 -40.06
C LYS A 104 11.25 9.54 -38.68
N ASN A 105 11.72 10.74 -38.33
CA ASN A 105 12.35 11.00 -37.03
C ASN A 105 11.36 10.83 -35.86
N GLU A 106 10.07 11.12 -36.07
CA GLU A 106 9.03 10.98 -35.05
C GLU A 106 8.83 9.50 -34.67
N ILE A 107 8.80 8.61 -35.68
CA ILE A 107 8.74 7.15 -35.48
C ILE A 107 9.92 6.67 -34.63
N THR A 108 11.12 7.13 -34.97
CA THR A 108 12.35 6.74 -34.27
C THR A 108 12.35 7.25 -32.83
N ASN A 109 11.89 8.49 -32.60
CA ASN A 109 11.78 9.05 -31.26
C ASN A 109 10.77 8.29 -30.40
N ASP A 110 9.60 7.95 -30.94
CA ASP A 110 8.61 7.17 -30.22
C ASP A 110 9.12 5.74 -29.91
N LEU A 111 9.87 5.11 -30.81
CA LEU A 111 10.53 3.83 -30.54
C LEU A 111 11.48 3.94 -29.35
N LEU A 112 12.30 5.00 -29.30
CA LEU A 112 13.26 5.22 -28.21
C LEU A 112 12.55 5.47 -26.88
N ILE A 113 11.44 6.21 -26.88
CA ILE A 113 10.61 6.43 -25.69
C ILE A 113 10.04 5.09 -25.19
N PHE A 114 9.47 4.30 -26.09
CA PHE A 114 8.94 2.97 -25.78
C PHE A 114 10.03 2.05 -25.22
N GLN A 115 11.19 1.97 -25.86
CA GLN A 115 12.33 1.15 -25.40
C GLN A 115 12.82 1.59 -24.02
N ALA A 116 12.95 2.89 -23.77
CA ALA A 116 13.37 3.41 -22.49
C ALA A 116 12.37 3.06 -21.37
N LEU A 117 11.06 3.11 -21.65
CA LEU A 117 10.02 2.70 -20.69
C LEU A 117 10.07 1.20 -20.41
N TYR A 118 10.26 0.39 -21.46
CA TYR A 118 10.40 -1.05 -21.36
C TYR A 118 11.62 -1.44 -20.50
N GLU A 119 12.80 -0.93 -20.82
CA GLU A 119 14.05 -1.25 -20.11
C GLU A 119 14.01 -0.81 -18.65
N ARG A 120 13.39 0.33 -18.36
CA ARG A 120 13.22 0.81 -16.99
C ARG A 120 12.27 -0.05 -16.16
N SER A 121 11.41 -0.83 -16.78
CA SER A 121 10.30 -1.48 -16.07
C SER A 121 10.38 -2.99 -16.13
N ILE A 122 11.27 -3.55 -16.96
CA ILE A 122 11.44 -4.99 -17.12
C ILE A 122 11.77 -5.71 -15.81
N PHE A 123 12.54 -5.07 -14.92
CA PHE A 123 12.94 -5.65 -13.64
C PHE A 123 11.75 -5.90 -12.71
N LEU A 124 10.59 -5.31 -13.01
CA LEU A 124 9.36 -5.54 -12.26
C LEU A 124 8.72 -6.87 -12.60
N PHE A 125 9.10 -7.54 -13.69
CA PHE A 125 8.56 -8.83 -14.11
C PHE A 125 9.46 -9.97 -13.66
N SER A 126 8.89 -11.18 -13.57
CA SER A 126 9.69 -12.37 -13.32
C SER A 126 10.55 -12.71 -14.54
N PHE A 127 11.64 -13.45 -14.32
CA PHE A 127 12.53 -13.87 -15.40
C PHE A 127 11.80 -14.74 -16.44
N ASP A 128 10.89 -15.59 -15.99
CA ASP A 128 10.14 -16.52 -16.84
C ASP A 128 9.15 -15.78 -17.76
N ASP A 129 8.73 -14.57 -17.40
CA ASP A 129 7.79 -13.75 -18.19
C ASP A 129 8.49 -12.89 -19.24
N PHE A 130 9.82 -12.85 -19.24
CA PHE A 130 10.61 -12.02 -20.14
C PHE A 130 10.36 -12.37 -21.61
N GLU A 131 10.20 -13.66 -21.92
CA GLU A 131 9.90 -14.13 -23.28
C GLU A 131 8.54 -13.63 -23.76
N ILE A 132 7.52 -13.66 -22.88
CA ILE A 132 6.16 -13.18 -23.16
C ILE A 132 6.17 -11.69 -23.51
N LEU A 133 7.05 -10.90 -22.88
CA LEU A 133 7.17 -9.47 -23.12
C LEU A 133 8.07 -9.12 -24.31
N ASN A 134 9.12 -9.90 -24.60
CA ASN A 134 9.97 -9.65 -25.77
C ASN A 134 9.26 -9.93 -27.08
N ASN A 135 8.45 -10.98 -27.16
CA ASN A 135 7.75 -11.35 -28.39
C ASN A 135 6.95 -10.19 -29.02
N PRO A 136 6.04 -9.49 -28.30
CA PRO A 136 5.34 -8.33 -28.86
C PRO A 136 6.27 -7.14 -29.14
N LYS A 137 7.39 -7.01 -28.40
CA LYS A 137 8.37 -5.93 -28.64
C LYS A 137 9.10 -6.16 -29.95
N ASP A 138 9.50 -7.38 -30.25
CA ASP A 138 10.18 -7.73 -31.49
C ASP A 138 9.26 -7.54 -32.70
N ILE A 139 7.96 -7.85 -32.56
CA ILE A 139 6.96 -7.56 -33.59
C ILE A 139 6.83 -6.05 -33.80
N LEU A 140 6.67 -5.26 -32.73
CA LEU A 140 6.64 -3.80 -32.84
C LEU A 140 7.90 -3.23 -33.50
N HIS A 141 9.08 -3.78 -33.17
CA HIS A 141 10.33 -3.37 -33.81
C HIS A 141 10.32 -3.68 -35.31
N LYS A 142 9.88 -4.87 -35.72
CA LYS A 142 9.72 -5.23 -37.14
C LYS A 142 8.74 -4.30 -37.85
N MET A 143 7.57 -4.06 -37.25
CA MET A 143 6.58 -3.12 -37.79
C MET A 143 7.16 -1.71 -37.93
N THR A 144 7.98 -1.28 -36.99
CA THR A 144 8.66 0.02 -37.03
C THR A 144 9.64 0.11 -38.19
N LEU A 145 10.49 -0.91 -38.37
CA LEU A 145 11.44 -0.98 -39.48
C LEU A 145 10.70 -0.98 -40.82
N TYR A 146 9.64 -1.78 -40.92
CA TYR A 146 8.77 -1.84 -42.09
C TYR A 146 8.20 -0.46 -42.45
N ARG A 147 7.69 0.25 -41.44
CA ARG A 147 7.14 1.61 -41.59
C ARG A 147 8.23 2.61 -42.00
N LEU A 148 9.43 2.52 -41.45
CA LEU A 148 10.54 3.43 -41.78
C LEU A 148 11.02 3.25 -43.23
N GLU A 149 11.10 2.01 -43.70
CA GLU A 149 11.51 1.66 -45.06
C GLU A 149 10.50 2.20 -46.10
N ARG A 150 9.20 2.08 -45.81
CA ARG A 150 8.10 2.41 -46.72
C ARG A 150 7.24 3.59 -46.25
N PHE A 151 7.86 4.58 -45.60
CA PHE A 151 7.18 5.67 -44.89
C PHE A 151 6.10 6.41 -45.69
N ASP A 152 6.36 6.63 -46.98
CA ASP A 152 5.47 7.38 -47.88
C ASP A 152 4.45 6.49 -48.63
N GLU A 153 4.39 5.19 -48.31
CA GLU A 153 3.53 4.21 -48.95
C GLU A 153 2.28 3.91 -48.08
N ASP A 154 1.17 3.59 -48.73
CA ASP A 154 -0.03 3.08 -48.07
C ASP A 154 0.06 1.55 -47.95
N PHE A 155 -0.34 1.02 -46.79
CA PHE A 155 -0.13 -0.38 -46.40
C PHE A 155 -1.43 -1.16 -46.22
N ASP A 156 -2.57 -0.54 -46.51
CA ASP A 156 -3.91 -1.05 -46.17
C ASP A 156 -4.23 -2.42 -46.80
N GLU A 157 -3.52 -2.81 -47.86
CA GLU A 157 -3.68 -4.11 -48.55
C GLU A 157 -2.40 -4.97 -48.53
N ASP A 158 -1.41 -4.62 -47.71
CA ASP A 158 -0.14 -5.34 -47.66
C ASP A 158 -0.24 -6.62 -46.78
N PRO A 159 -0.09 -7.83 -47.37
CA PRO A 159 -0.24 -9.08 -46.63
C PRO A 159 0.85 -9.27 -45.56
N GLU A 160 2.04 -8.67 -45.72
CA GLU A 160 3.11 -8.76 -44.73
C GLU A 160 2.80 -7.87 -43.51
N TRP A 161 2.20 -6.70 -43.75
CA TRP A 161 1.70 -5.83 -42.69
C TRP A 161 0.56 -6.47 -41.89
N GLU A 162 -0.41 -7.06 -42.58
CA GLU A 162 -1.55 -7.72 -41.95
C GLU A 162 -1.13 -8.93 -41.10
N ALA A 163 -0.15 -9.70 -41.58
CA ALA A 163 0.43 -10.79 -40.81
C ALA A 163 1.09 -10.29 -39.51
N MET A 164 1.86 -9.20 -39.56
CA MET A 164 2.46 -8.59 -38.37
C MET A 164 1.42 -8.06 -37.39
N ASN A 165 0.33 -7.45 -37.86
CA ASN A 165 -0.79 -7.00 -37.01
C ASN A 165 -1.44 -8.18 -36.29
N CYS A 166 -1.74 -9.26 -37.01
CA CYS A 166 -2.32 -10.47 -36.46
C CYS A 166 -1.40 -11.10 -35.39
N ASP A 167 -0.10 -11.22 -35.68
CA ASP A 167 0.90 -11.72 -34.73
C ASP A 167 0.94 -10.83 -33.48
N PHE A 168 0.94 -9.50 -33.64
CA PHE A 168 0.92 -8.59 -32.50
C PHE A 168 -0.31 -8.78 -31.63
N HIS A 169 -1.50 -8.88 -32.23
CA HIS A 169 -2.75 -9.09 -31.50
C HIS A 169 -2.74 -10.41 -30.70
N GLU A 170 -2.22 -11.50 -31.28
CA GLU A 170 -2.08 -12.79 -30.60
C GLU A 170 -1.13 -12.69 -29.39
N LYS A 171 0.03 -12.07 -29.57
CA LYS A 171 1.01 -11.90 -28.48
C LYS A 171 0.50 -10.93 -27.41
N ASN A 172 -0.24 -9.90 -27.82
CA ASN A 172 -0.88 -8.97 -26.90
C ASN A 172 -1.95 -9.65 -26.03
N ALA A 173 -2.75 -10.58 -26.59
CA ALA A 173 -3.69 -11.38 -25.82
C ALA A 173 -2.98 -12.22 -24.74
N THR A 174 -1.81 -12.77 -25.08
CA THR A 174 -0.96 -13.51 -24.13
C THR A 174 -0.40 -12.59 -23.03
N MET A 175 0.04 -11.40 -23.40
CA MET A 175 0.53 -10.38 -22.47
C MET A 175 -0.59 -9.88 -21.52
N ALA A 176 -1.84 -9.76 -22.02
CA ALA A 176 -2.99 -9.42 -21.19
C ALA A 176 -3.32 -10.51 -20.16
N LEU A 177 -3.13 -11.80 -20.51
CA LEU A 177 -3.25 -12.90 -19.55
C LEU A 177 -2.17 -12.82 -18.46
N LEU A 178 -0.94 -12.48 -18.84
CA LEU A 178 0.15 -12.28 -17.88
C LEU A 178 -0.18 -11.13 -16.90
N LEU A 179 -0.68 -10.01 -17.40
CA LEU A 179 -1.08 -8.88 -16.55
C LEU A 179 -2.15 -9.29 -15.53
N LYS A 180 -3.12 -10.13 -15.92
CA LYS A 180 -4.13 -10.65 -14.99
C LYS A 180 -3.53 -11.49 -13.86
N GLN A 181 -2.46 -12.26 -14.12
CA GLN A 181 -1.78 -13.02 -13.07
C GLN A 181 -1.16 -12.11 -12.01
N TYR A 182 -0.68 -10.94 -12.42
CA TYR A 182 -0.12 -9.93 -11.55
C TYR A 182 -1.13 -9.03 -10.86
N ALA A 183 -2.42 -9.16 -11.19
CA ALA A 183 -3.46 -8.36 -10.57
C ALA A 183 -3.48 -8.60 -9.04
N PRO A 184 -3.37 -7.54 -8.22
CA PRO A 184 -3.43 -7.68 -6.77
C PRO A 184 -4.68 -8.41 -6.31
N LYS A 185 -4.57 -9.26 -5.28
CA LYS A 185 -5.72 -10.05 -4.76
C LYS A 185 -6.91 -9.17 -4.38
N ILE A 186 -6.66 -7.96 -3.88
CA ILE A 186 -7.69 -6.96 -3.57
C ILE A 186 -8.54 -6.56 -4.79
N MET A 187 -8.00 -6.68 -6.01
CA MET A 187 -8.75 -6.49 -7.25
C MET A 187 -9.55 -7.74 -7.64
N SER A 188 -9.05 -8.94 -7.33
CA SER A 188 -9.72 -10.23 -7.59
C SER A 188 -10.89 -10.52 -6.64
N GLU A 189 -10.90 -9.95 -5.43
CA GLU A 189 -12.01 -10.10 -4.50
C GLU A 189 -13.28 -9.45 -5.08
N ARG A 190 -14.27 -10.30 -5.33
CA ARG A 190 -15.55 -10.00 -5.96
C ARG A 190 -16.36 -9.10 -5.00
N ALA A 191 -16.32 -7.79 -5.21
CA ALA A 191 -17.36 -6.92 -4.69
C ALA A 191 -18.69 -7.34 -5.37
N MET A 192 -19.53 -8.08 -4.65
CA MET A 192 -20.90 -8.35 -5.06
C MET A 192 -21.60 -7.02 -5.37
N SER A 193 -22.25 -6.99 -6.53
CA SER A 193 -23.23 -6.00 -6.98
C SER A 193 -22.82 -4.52 -6.84
N SER A 194 -22.21 -4.00 -7.89
CA SER A 194 -22.51 -2.63 -8.32
C SER A 194 -22.61 -2.73 -9.83
N THR A 195 -23.83 -2.55 -10.35
CA THR A 195 -24.11 -2.28 -11.76
C THR A 195 -23.02 -1.36 -12.30
N THR A 196 -22.17 -1.92 -13.15
CA THR A 196 -21.12 -1.19 -13.83
C THR A 196 -21.79 -0.43 -14.96
N ASP A 197 -22.19 0.82 -14.69
CA ASP A 197 -22.39 1.79 -15.75
C ASP A 197 -21.09 1.89 -16.55
N LEU A 198 -21.23 1.76 -17.87
CA LEU A 198 -20.21 2.10 -18.86
C LEU A 198 -19.73 3.53 -18.62
N ALA A 199 -18.47 3.79 -18.97
CA ALA A 199 -17.72 5.01 -18.76
C ALA A 199 -18.57 6.28 -18.57
N SER A 200 -18.51 6.90 -17.39
CA SER A 200 -19.06 8.24 -17.21
C SER A 200 -18.01 9.29 -17.61
N ASP A 201 -18.44 10.27 -18.39
CA ASP A 201 -17.67 11.40 -18.91
C ASP A 201 -16.92 12.24 -17.86
N HIS A 202 -15.84 12.87 -18.35
CA HIS A 202 -15.16 14.15 -18.01
C HIS A 202 -15.22 14.78 -16.59
N ILE A 203 -15.62 14.06 -15.55
CA ILE A 203 -15.59 14.56 -14.17
C ILE A 203 -14.28 14.09 -13.52
N PRO A 204 -13.54 14.97 -12.81
CA PRO A 204 -12.36 14.56 -12.06
C PRO A 204 -12.74 13.47 -11.05
N GLN A 205 -12.31 12.24 -11.34
CA GLN A 205 -12.61 11.09 -10.50
C GLN A 205 -11.84 11.16 -9.18
N SER A 206 -12.46 10.70 -8.10
CA SER A 206 -11.81 10.73 -6.79
C SER A 206 -10.49 9.95 -6.81
N THR A 207 -9.45 10.55 -6.24
CA THR A 207 -8.08 10.02 -6.23
C THR A 207 -7.83 9.04 -5.07
N GLY A 208 -8.87 8.72 -4.29
CA GLY A 208 -8.77 7.78 -3.19
C GLY A 208 -8.48 6.36 -3.65
N LEU A 209 -7.78 5.58 -2.81
CA LEU A 209 -7.37 4.19 -3.09
C LEU A 209 -8.53 3.32 -3.61
N LYS A 210 -9.74 3.46 -3.04
CA LYS A 210 -10.92 2.69 -3.49
C LYS A 210 -11.34 3.01 -4.93
N ALA A 211 -11.26 4.27 -5.34
CA ALA A 211 -11.62 4.70 -6.69
C ALA A 211 -10.53 4.38 -7.71
N PHE A 212 -9.27 4.46 -7.31
CA PHE A 212 -8.14 3.95 -8.09
C PHE A 212 -8.24 2.44 -8.35
N LEU A 213 -8.48 1.63 -7.31
CA LEU A 213 -8.70 0.18 -7.45
C LEU A 213 -9.89 -0.15 -8.35
N LYS A 214 -10.99 0.63 -8.27
CA LYS A 214 -12.16 0.45 -9.15
C LYS A 214 -11.83 0.71 -10.62
N ARG A 215 -11.00 1.72 -10.92
CA ARG A 215 -10.52 2.01 -12.28
C ARG A 215 -9.61 0.92 -12.83
N LEU A 216 -8.60 0.53 -12.07
CA LEU A 216 -7.68 -0.55 -12.46
C LEU A 216 -8.42 -1.86 -12.69
N LYS A 217 -9.38 -2.18 -11.82
CA LYS A 217 -10.24 -3.37 -12.01
C LYS A 217 -11.02 -3.29 -13.34
N ARG A 218 -11.65 -2.15 -13.65
CA ARG A 218 -12.34 -1.94 -14.93
C ARG A 218 -11.41 -2.08 -16.13
N ALA A 219 -10.21 -1.49 -16.06
CA ALA A 219 -9.20 -1.66 -17.11
C ALA A 219 -8.85 -3.14 -17.29
N VAL A 220 -8.49 -3.88 -16.24
CA VAL A 220 -8.14 -5.30 -16.38
C VAL A 220 -9.27 -6.16 -16.99
N TYR A 221 -10.54 -5.83 -16.76
CA TYR A 221 -11.68 -6.56 -17.33
C TYR A 221 -12.08 -6.11 -18.73
N GLY A 222 -12.06 -4.80 -19.04
CA GLY A 222 -12.43 -4.29 -20.36
C GLY A 222 -11.52 -4.77 -21.49
N TRP A 223 -10.27 -5.11 -21.14
CA TRP A 223 -9.28 -5.62 -22.10
C TRP A 223 -9.40 -7.12 -22.37
N SER A 224 -10.41 -7.78 -21.78
CA SER A 224 -10.75 -9.18 -22.05
C SER A 224 -11.89 -9.37 -23.04
N GLU A 225 -12.55 -8.29 -23.43
CA GLU A 225 -13.48 -8.29 -24.53
C GLU A 225 -12.69 -8.07 -25.83
N PRO A 226 -12.89 -8.91 -26.87
CA PRO A 226 -12.34 -8.61 -28.18
C PRO A 226 -12.88 -7.23 -28.60
N LEU A 227 -11.99 -6.37 -29.10
CA LEU A 227 -12.40 -5.13 -29.78
C LEU A 227 -13.34 -5.54 -30.92
N GLN A 228 -14.64 -5.28 -30.76
CA GLN A 228 -15.66 -5.48 -31.78
C GLN A 228 -15.58 -4.38 -32.83
#